data_AF-A0A3D1ZIS9-F1
#
_entry.id   AF-A0A3D1ZIS9-F1
#
_cell.length_a   1.000
_cell.length_b   1.000
_cell.length_c   1.000
_cell.angle_alpha   90.00
_cell.angle_beta   90.00
_cell.angle_gamma   90.00
#
_symmetry.space_group_name_H-M   'P 1'
#
loop_
_entity.id
_entity.type
_entity.pdbx_description
1 polymer ?
#
loop_
_entity_poly.entity_id
_entity_poly.type
_entity_poly.pdbx_seq_one_letter_code
_entity_poly.pdbx_strand_id
1 'polypeptide(L)' 'MPDGFALHGQVGEYVSNLVPIINSKYELLVINPSDTLFADAEIVFLLDDILANEKDVLFVLGIPVLKLSFDLTFPNLPD' A
#
# COMPACT_ATOMS: atom_id res chain seq x y z
N MET A 1 -7.70 -4.37 -11.10
CA MET A 1 -6.34 -3.82 -11.29
C MET A 1 -5.68 -4.61 -12.41
N PRO A 2 -4.86 -3.98 -13.27
CA PRO A 2 -4.21 -4.67 -14.36
C PRO A 2 -3.12 -5.63 -13.86
N ASP A 3 -3.07 -6.82 -14.46
CA ASP A 3 -2.04 -7.81 -14.17
C ASP A 3 -0.67 -7.37 -14.72
N GLY A 4 0.40 -7.86 -14.11
CA GLY A 4 1.78 -7.56 -14.53
C GLY A 4 2.36 -6.28 -13.91
N PHE A 5 1.53 -5.48 -13.23
CA PHE A 5 1.99 -4.37 -12.39
C PHE A 5 2.36 -4.85 -10.98
N ALA A 6 3.08 -4.00 -10.25
CA ALA A 6 3.43 -4.24 -8.85
C ALA A 6 2.97 -3.09 -7.95
N LEU A 7 2.35 -3.45 -6.83
CA LEU A 7 1.86 -2.55 -5.80
C LEU A 7 2.89 -2.43 -4.67
N HIS A 8 3.09 -1.23 -4.15
CA HIS A 8 3.73 -1.02 -2.85
C HIS A 8 2.97 0.04 -2.04
N GLY A 9 3.17 -0.01 -0.73
CA GLY A 9 2.78 1.05 0.19
C GLY A 9 3.98 1.92 0.54
N GLN A 10 3.73 3.21 0.73
CA GLN A 10 4.73 4.16 1.19
C GLN A 10 4.21 4.95 2.39
N VAL A 11 5.10 5.19 3.36
CA VAL A 11 4.83 5.96 4.58
C VAL A 11 6.02 6.88 4.82
N GLY A 12 5.89 8.16 4.50
CA GLY A 12 7.02 9.10 4.49
C GLY A 12 8.14 8.60 3.58
N GLU A 13 9.32 8.31 4.15
CA GLU A 13 10.48 7.77 3.44
C GLU A 13 10.52 6.23 3.41
N TYR A 14 9.67 5.54 4.17
CA TYR A 14 9.58 4.08 4.14
C TYR A 14 8.79 3.61 2.92
N VAL A 15 9.34 2.64 2.19
CA VAL A 15 8.68 1.94 1.08
C VAL A 15 8.60 0.46 1.40
N SER A 16 7.43 -0.15 1.22
CA SER A 16 7.24 -1.59 1.44
C SER A 16 7.86 -2.42 0.32
N ASN A 17 7.85 -3.75 0.51
CA ASN A 17 8.12 -4.67 -0.60
C ASN A 17 7.06 -4.51 -1.71
N LEU A 18 7.49 -4.74 -2.94
CA LEU A 18 6.61 -4.82 -4.11
C LEU A 18 5.80 -6.11 -4.09
N VAL A 19 4.51 -6.00 -4.35
CA VAL A 19 3.58 -7.12 -4.46
C VAL A 19 2.99 -7.15 -5.87
N PRO A 20 3.17 -8.23 -6.65
CA PRO A 20 2.62 -8.31 -7.99
C PRO A 20 1.10 -8.40 -7.98
N ILE A 21 0.46 -7.80 -9.00
CA ILE A 21 -0.96 -8.02 -9.29
C ILE A 21 -1.09 -9.27 -10.17
N ILE A 22 -1.87 -10.23 -9.69
CA ILE A 22 -2.15 -11.50 -10.38
C ILE A 22 -3.66 -11.74 -10.34
N ASN A 23 -4.28 -12.00 -11.49
CA ASN A 23 -5.73 -12.17 -11.63
C ASN A 23 -6.52 -11.01 -11.02
N SER A 24 -6.06 -9.79 -11.27
CA SER A 24 -6.60 -8.52 -10.78
C SER A 24 -6.60 -8.34 -9.27
N LYS A 25 -5.81 -9.14 -8.55
CA LYS A 25 -5.69 -9.11 -7.09
C LYS A 25 -4.23 -9.03 -6.67
N TYR A 26 -4.00 -8.46 -5.49
CA TYR A 26 -2.73 -8.59 -4.77
C TYR A 26 -3.01 -9.29 -3.45
N GLU A 27 -1.99 -9.95 -2.91
CA GLU A 27 -2.07 -10.63 -1.63
C GLU A 27 -0.87 -10.23 -0.78
N LEU A 28 -1.06 -10.14 0.54
CA LEU A 28 0.02 -9.96 1.51
C LEU A 28 0.85 -8.68 1.33
N LEU A 29 0.22 -7.54 1.03
CA LEU A 29 0.89 -6.24 1.16
C LEU A 29 1.16 -5.96 2.65
N VAL A 30 2.44 -5.96 3.02
CA VAL A 30 2.87 -5.70 4.40
C VAL A 30 3.51 -4.32 4.47
N ILE A 31 2.90 -3.44 5.28
CA ILE A 31 3.40 -2.10 5.57
C ILE A 31 3.75 -2.07 7.05
N ASN A 32 5.04 -2.15 7.35
CA ASN A 32 5.53 -2.21 8.72
C ASN A 32 6.84 -1.44 8.86
N PRO A 33 6.81 -0.10 8.79
CA PRO A 33 7.98 0.69 9.15
C PRO A 33 8.32 0.42 10.61
N SER A 34 9.57 0.04 10.88
CA SER A 34 10.01 -0.30 12.25
C SER A 34 10.23 0.93 13.14
N ASP A 35 10.20 2.13 12.56
CA ASP A 35 10.41 3.39 13.26
C ASP A 35 9.08 3.95 13.79
N THR A 36 9.05 4.22 15.08
CA THR A 36 7.90 4.85 15.76
C THR A 36 7.60 6.27 15.27
N LEU A 37 8.54 6.93 14.58
CA LEU A 37 8.34 8.25 13.98
C LEU A 37 7.25 8.28 12.91
N PHE A 38 6.86 7.14 12.35
CA PHE A 38 5.75 7.02 11.40
C PHE A 38 4.38 6.80 12.07
N ALA A 39 4.29 6.92 13.40
CA ALA A 39 3.01 6.87 14.09
C ALA A 39 2.05 7.94 13.54
N ASP A 40 0.83 7.53 13.24
CA ASP A 40 -0.23 8.36 12.64
C ASP A 40 0.14 8.94 11.26
N ALA A 41 1.20 8.43 10.62
CA ALA A 41 1.57 8.83 9.28
C ALA A 41 0.63 8.23 8.24
N GLU A 42 0.42 9.00 7.17
CA GLU A 42 -0.40 8.59 6.04
C GLU A 42 0.31 7.48 5.25
N ILE A 43 -0.45 6.43 4.96
CA ILE A 43 -0.10 5.36 4.04
C ILE A 43 -0.68 5.71 2.68
N VAL A 44 0.20 5.82 1.69
CA VAL A 44 -0.18 5.90 0.28
C VAL A 44 0.14 4.60 -0.43
N PHE A 45 -0.67 4.25 -1.44
CA PHE A 45 -0.48 3.05 -2.24
C PHE A 45 -0.16 3.43 -3.67
N LEU A 46 0.85 2.79 -4.25
CA LEU A 46 1.31 3.07 -5.60
C LEU A 46 1.37 1.78 -6.41
N LEU A 47 0.84 1.87 -7.63
CA LEU A 47 0.93 0.83 -8.66
C LEU A 47 1.82 1.38 -9.78
N ASP A 48 3.08 0.97 -9.82
CA ASP A 48 4.08 1.47 -10.80
C ASP A 48 4.08 3.02 -10.89
N ASP A 49 4.30 3.66 -9.75
CA ASP A 49 4.29 5.12 -9.53
C ASP A 49 2.92 5.82 -9.65
N ILE A 50 1.86 5.08 -9.99
CA ILE A 50 0.50 5.63 -10.03
C ILE A 50 -0.14 5.54 -8.65
N LEU A 51 -0.47 6.70 -8.07
CA LEU A 51 -1.14 6.78 -6.77
C LEU A 51 -2.57 6.23 -6.83
N ALA A 52 -2.92 5.43 -5.82
CA ALA A 52 -4.30 5.10 -5.52
C ALA A 52 -5.04 6.32 -4.97
N ASN A 53 -6.37 6.34 -5.14
CA ASN A 53 -7.22 7.35 -4.51
C ASN A 53 -7.32 7.15 -3.00
N GLU A 54 -7.35 5.90 -2.58
CA GLU A 54 -7.51 5.50 -1.20
C GLU A 54 -6.18 5.61 -0.47
N LYS A 55 -6.28 6.01 0.79
CA LYS A 55 -5.16 6.14 1.72
C LYS A 55 -5.57 5.52 3.04
N ASP A 56 -4.59 5.18 3.85
CA ASP A 56 -4.83 4.73 5.22
C ASP A 56 -3.87 5.43 6.18
N VAL A 57 -3.98 5.17 7.47
CA VAL A 57 -3.11 5.74 8.50
C VAL A 57 -2.45 4.60 9.27
N LEU A 58 -1.14 4.74 9.52
CA LEU A 58 -0.42 3.77 10.32
C LEU A 58 -0.83 3.89 11.80
N PHE A 59 -1.68 2.97 12.27
CA PHE A 59 -2.10 2.89 13.67
C PHE A 59 -1.03 2.20 14.52
N VAL A 60 -0.31 2.96 15.34
CA VAL A 60 0.72 2.46 16.28
C VAL A 60 0.11 2.36 17.69
N LEU A 61 -0.87 1.46 17.88
CA LEU A 61 -1.42 1.17 19.22
C LEU A 61 -0.81 -0.08 19.88
N GLY A 62 0.40 -0.48 19.45
CA GLY A 62 1.08 -1.68 19.98
C GLY A 62 0.46 -3.01 19.52
N ILE A 63 -0.57 -2.97 18.67
CA ILE A 63 -1.18 -4.15 18.04
C ILE A 63 -1.01 -3.99 16.52
N PRO A 64 -0.35 -4.94 15.84
CA PRO A 64 -0.26 -4.91 14.39
C PRO A 64 -1.65 -5.07 13.79
N VAL A 65 -2.13 -4.06 13.07
CA VAL A 65 -3.38 -4.14 12.32
C VAL A 65 -3.08 -4.83 11.00
N LEU A 66 -3.49 -6.10 10.90
CA LEU A 66 -3.41 -6.84 9.65
C LEU A 66 -4.62 -6.50 8.78
N LYS A 67 -4.41 -5.68 7.76
CA LYS A 67 -5.41 -5.40 6.72
C LYS A 67 -5.05 -6.21 5.48
N LEU A 68 -5.84 -7.25 5.23
CA LEU A 68 -5.57 -8.23 4.17
C LEU A 68 -5.97 -7.74 2.77
N SER A 69 -6.83 -6.73 2.70
CA SER A 69 -7.30 -6.16 1.45
C SER A 69 -7.63 -4.67 1.62
N PHE A 70 -7.21 -3.89 0.65
CA PHE A 70 -7.67 -2.53 0.41
C PHE A 70 -8.37 -2.51 -0.94
N ASP A 71 -9.56 -1.93 -0.99
CA ASP A 71 -10.28 -1.68 -2.24
C ASP A 71 -9.67 -0.45 -2.90
N LEU A 72 -8.57 -0.65 -3.64
CA LEU A 72 -7.80 0.42 -4.26
C LEU A 72 -8.28 0.71 -5.68
N THR A 73 -8.43 2.00 -5.99
CA THR A 73 -8.77 2.52 -7.31
C THR A 73 -7.66 3.44 -7.81
N PHE A 74 -7.33 3.30 -9.10
CA PHE A 74 -6.22 4.01 -9.74
C PHE A 74 -6.77 4.71 -10.99
N PRO A 75 -7.19 5.99 -10.88
CA PRO A 75 -7.90 6.68 -11.95
C PRO A 75 -7.00 7.04 -13.14
N ASN A 76 -5.69 7.02 -12.94
CA ASN A 76 -4.69 7.40 -13.96
C ASN A 76 -3.96 6.18 -14.53
N LEU A 77 -4.53 4.96 -14.42
CA LEU A 77 -3.97 3.82 -15.12
C LEU A 77 -4.08 4.02 -16.63
N PRO A 78 -2.99 3.87 -17.40
CA PRO A 78 -3.09 3.80 -18.85
C PRO A 78 -3.95 2.58 -19.24
N ASP A 79 -4.76 2.76 -20.28
CA ASP A 79 -5.61 1.71 -20.87
C ASP A 79 -4.80 0.52 -21.40
#